data_AF-A0A3N4V576-F1
#
_entry.id   AF-A0A3N4V576-F1
#
_cell.length_a   1.000
_cell.length_b   1.000
_cell.length_c   1.000
_cell.angle_alpha   90.00
_cell.angle_beta   90.00
_cell.angle_gamma   90.00
#
_symmetry.space_group_name_H-M   'P 1'
#
loop_
_entity.id
_entity.type
_entity.pdbx_description
1 polymer ?
#
loop_
_entity_poly.entity_id
_entity_poly.type
_entity_poly.pdbx_seq_one_letter_code
_entity_poly.pdbx_strand_id
1 'polypeptide(L)'
;MTVGWKKFWAEHHDDQQWAKVGPPPKTHQLGVIAAVAADPAAVEAAQPDAFAAWSAGALRPWRLTAVFQRTGIDEGDWVDVACNASADVQEVDLWEAGGVYPKWERMVRFSALTDTPLAELLRDDDDPDTRIRVLPYARHPIQTWRNDLRTRYLPEVVHETVSVHPGKRQLGISVDFANAFLAKKEREFIEVIQPGVDPDTITLHH
;
A
#
# COMPACT_ATOMS: atom_id res chain seq x y z
N MET A 1 16.46 -7.27 -22.18
CA MET A 1 15.29 -7.33 -23.09
C MET A 1 14.09 -6.88 -22.28
N THR A 2 13.45 -5.77 -22.63
CA THR A 2 12.21 -5.33 -21.97
C THR A 2 11.08 -6.27 -22.36
N VAL A 3 10.45 -6.94 -21.38
CA VAL A 3 9.25 -7.75 -21.63
C VAL A 3 8.13 -6.80 -22.04
N GLY A 4 7.58 -6.97 -23.23
CA GLY A 4 6.43 -6.19 -23.68
C GLY A 4 5.14 -6.67 -23.01
N TRP A 5 4.20 -5.75 -22.75
CA TRP A 5 2.92 -6.02 -22.09
C TRP A 5 2.17 -7.25 -22.61
N LYS A 6 2.13 -7.45 -23.94
CA LYS A 6 1.46 -8.61 -24.54
C LYS A 6 2.02 -9.95 -24.05
N LYS A 7 3.34 -10.03 -23.87
CA LYS A 7 4.01 -11.24 -23.38
C LYS A 7 3.74 -11.44 -21.89
N PHE A 8 3.89 -10.37 -21.11
CA PHE A 8 3.57 -10.37 -19.68
C PHE A 8 2.12 -10.85 -19.44
N TRP A 9 1.14 -10.25 -20.14
CA TRP A 9 -0.26 -10.61 -19.96
C TRP A 9 -0.53 -12.07 -20.31
N ALA A 10 0.06 -12.59 -21.40
CA ALA A 10 -0.09 -14.00 -21.76
C ALA A 10 0.42 -14.96 -20.67
N GLU A 11 1.44 -14.56 -19.90
CA GLU A 11 2.03 -15.38 -18.83
C GLU A 11 1.27 -15.28 -17.50
N HIS A 12 0.53 -14.17 -17.26
CA HIS A 12 -0.05 -13.86 -15.94
C HIS A 12 -1.57 -13.74 -15.91
N HIS A 13 -2.26 -13.65 -17.06
CA HIS A 13 -3.71 -13.44 -17.10
C HIS A 13 -4.56 -14.57 -16.49
N ASP A 14 -4.00 -15.78 -16.40
CA ASP A 14 -4.65 -16.95 -15.79
C ASP A 14 -4.48 -16.98 -14.25
N ASP A 15 -3.69 -16.07 -13.67
CA ASP A 15 -3.68 -15.87 -12.23
C ASP A 15 -5.09 -15.46 -11.77
N GLN A 16 -5.59 -16.13 -10.74
CA GLN A 16 -6.96 -15.94 -10.25
C GLN A 16 -7.27 -14.48 -9.91
N GLN A 17 -6.29 -13.71 -9.45
CA GLN A 17 -6.48 -12.29 -9.16
C GLN A 17 -6.52 -11.45 -10.44
N TRP A 18 -5.59 -11.66 -11.39
CA TRP A 18 -5.58 -10.93 -12.67
C TRP A 18 -6.81 -11.23 -13.54
N ALA A 19 -7.31 -12.47 -13.50
CA ALA A 19 -8.55 -12.86 -14.18
C ALA A 19 -9.77 -12.14 -13.61
N LYS A 20 -9.77 -11.84 -12.30
CA LYS A 20 -10.86 -11.12 -11.61
C LYS A 20 -10.84 -9.62 -11.90
N VAL A 21 -9.68 -8.98 -11.78
CA VAL A 21 -9.56 -7.51 -11.87
C VAL A 21 -9.39 -6.99 -13.30
N GLY A 22 -8.95 -7.85 -14.22
CA GLY A 22 -8.69 -7.48 -15.60
C GLY A 22 -7.38 -6.68 -15.78
N PRO A 23 -7.08 -6.26 -17.02
CA PRO A 23 -5.82 -5.56 -17.30
C PRO A 23 -5.86 -4.10 -16.81
N PRO A 24 -4.73 -3.57 -16.29
CA PRO A 24 -4.59 -2.16 -15.94
C PRO A 24 -4.64 -1.25 -17.18
N PRO A 25 -4.91 0.06 -17.00
CA PRO A 25 -4.81 1.05 -18.06
C PRO A 25 -3.42 1.04 -18.72
N LYS A 26 -3.36 1.32 -20.03
CA LYS A 26 -2.11 1.27 -20.82
C LYS A 26 -0.98 2.13 -20.25
N THR A 27 -1.33 3.25 -19.63
CA THR A 27 -0.40 4.18 -18.97
C THR A 27 0.36 3.55 -17.80
N HIS A 28 -0.20 2.52 -17.15
CA HIS A 28 0.38 1.90 -15.95
C HIS A 28 0.96 0.50 -16.20
N GLN A 29 0.81 -0.05 -17.40
CA GLN A 29 1.29 -1.39 -17.76
C GLN A 29 2.79 -1.59 -17.54
N LEU A 30 3.60 -0.56 -17.80
CA LEU A 30 5.04 -0.63 -17.53
C LEU A 30 5.36 -0.68 -16.03
N GLY A 31 4.63 0.09 -15.23
CA GLY A 31 4.73 0.04 -13.76
C GLY A 31 4.34 -1.32 -13.22
N VAL A 32 3.26 -1.93 -13.74
CA VAL A 32 2.86 -3.29 -13.34
C VAL A 32 3.92 -4.33 -13.69
N ILE A 33 4.52 -4.25 -14.88
CA ILE A 33 5.65 -5.13 -15.24
C ILE A 33 6.82 -4.94 -14.27
N ALA A 34 7.17 -3.69 -13.95
CA ALA A 34 8.25 -3.38 -13.01
C ALA A 34 7.96 -3.91 -11.60
N ALA A 35 6.72 -3.76 -11.13
CA ALA A 35 6.27 -4.25 -9.83
C ALA A 35 6.35 -5.78 -9.74
N VAL A 36 5.83 -6.51 -10.72
CA VAL A 36 5.86 -7.98 -10.72
C VAL A 36 7.29 -8.51 -10.89
N ALA A 37 8.14 -7.81 -11.63
CA ALA A 37 9.54 -8.19 -11.83
C ALA A 37 10.46 -7.82 -10.64
N ALA A 38 9.99 -7.00 -9.70
CA ALA A 38 10.81 -6.57 -8.58
C ALA A 38 11.17 -7.75 -7.67
N ASP A 39 12.45 -7.85 -7.31
CA ASP A 39 12.97 -8.82 -6.35
C ASP A 39 13.19 -8.14 -4.98
N PRO A 40 12.30 -8.37 -4.00
CA PRO A 40 12.40 -7.71 -2.69
C PRO A 40 13.67 -8.06 -1.92
N ALA A 41 14.21 -9.27 -2.08
CA ALA A 41 15.41 -9.71 -1.38
C ALA A 41 16.65 -9.02 -1.97
N ALA A 42 16.71 -8.89 -3.30
CA ALA A 42 17.75 -8.10 -3.95
C ALA A 42 17.69 -6.62 -3.57
N VAL A 43 16.48 -6.05 -3.47
CA VAL A 43 16.28 -4.66 -3.04
C VAL A 43 16.65 -4.45 -1.58
N GLU A 44 16.31 -5.39 -0.69
CA GLU A 44 16.73 -5.37 0.72
C GLU A 44 18.26 -5.34 0.83
N ALA A 45 18.95 -6.23 0.11
CA ALA A 45 20.41 -6.28 0.10
C ALA A 45 21.06 -5.01 -0.49
N ALA A 46 20.44 -4.41 -1.52
CA ALA A 46 20.95 -3.20 -2.16
C ALA A 46 20.64 -1.91 -1.39
N GLN A 47 19.57 -1.90 -0.59
CA GLN A 47 19.08 -0.72 0.14
C GLN A 47 18.79 -1.04 1.61
N PRO A 48 19.82 -1.45 2.40
CA PRO A 48 19.64 -1.84 3.80
C PRO A 48 19.10 -0.71 4.68
N ASP A 49 19.45 0.54 4.38
CA ASP A 49 18.93 1.71 5.12
C ASP A 49 17.43 1.91 4.91
N ALA A 50 16.93 1.68 3.69
CA ALA A 50 15.50 1.71 3.40
C ALA A 50 14.78 0.57 4.14
N PHE A 51 15.34 -0.63 4.12
CA PHE A 51 14.79 -1.76 4.88
C PHE A 51 14.74 -1.48 6.39
N ALA A 52 15.79 -0.87 6.94
CA ALA A 52 15.85 -0.46 8.35
C ALA A 52 14.78 0.60 8.68
N ALA A 53 14.61 1.61 7.82
CA ALA A 53 13.57 2.64 7.99
C ALA A 53 12.16 2.04 7.93
N TRP A 54 11.90 1.15 6.97
CA TRP A 54 10.64 0.39 6.90
C TRP A 54 10.41 -0.44 8.16
N SER A 55 11.43 -1.16 8.63
CA SER A 55 11.36 -1.97 9.85
C SER A 55 11.09 -1.13 11.10
N ALA A 56 11.45 0.16 11.08
CA ALA A 56 11.21 1.10 12.16
C ALA A 56 9.85 1.81 12.09
N GLY A 57 9.02 1.54 11.07
CA GLY A 57 7.71 2.17 10.92
C GLY A 57 7.75 3.57 10.29
N ALA A 58 8.81 3.90 9.53
CA ALA A 58 8.99 5.24 8.97
C ALA A 58 7.94 5.61 7.89
N LEU A 59 7.29 4.62 7.26
CA LEU A 59 6.26 4.88 6.25
C LEU A 59 5.08 5.65 6.87
N ARG A 60 4.57 6.63 6.12
CA ARG A 60 3.37 7.39 6.49
C ARG A 60 2.23 7.11 5.51
N PRO A 61 1.01 6.82 5.99
CA PRO A 61 -0.12 6.51 5.10
C PRO A 61 -0.41 7.62 4.07
N TRP A 62 -0.42 8.88 4.50
CA TRP A 62 -0.65 10.03 3.61
C TRP A 62 0.37 10.16 2.46
N ARG A 63 1.58 9.59 2.60
CA ARG A 63 2.58 9.59 1.52
C ARG A 63 2.14 8.68 0.38
N LEU A 64 1.47 7.57 0.69
CA LEU A 64 0.94 6.67 -0.34
C LEU A 64 -0.13 7.39 -1.17
N THR A 65 -1.04 8.10 -0.50
CA THR A 65 -2.04 8.94 -1.18
C THR A 65 -1.40 10.05 -2.02
N ALA A 66 -0.36 10.71 -1.51
CA ALA A 66 0.38 11.72 -2.27
C ALA A 66 1.03 11.15 -3.54
N VAL A 67 1.54 9.92 -3.47
CA VAL A 67 2.13 9.21 -4.62
C VAL A 67 1.08 8.88 -5.65
N PHE A 68 -0.09 8.37 -5.25
CA PHE A 68 -1.19 8.10 -6.18
C PHE A 68 -1.68 9.37 -6.88
N GLN A 69 -1.91 10.45 -6.12
CA GLN A 69 -2.30 11.75 -6.69
C GLN A 69 -1.28 12.27 -7.70
N ARG A 70 0.03 12.12 -7.42
CA ARG A 70 1.10 12.56 -8.32
C ARG A 70 1.24 11.70 -9.57
N THR A 71 1.10 10.38 -9.43
CA THR A 71 1.30 9.43 -10.53
C THR A 71 0.08 9.31 -11.44
N GLY A 72 -1.08 9.81 -10.98
CA GLY A 72 -2.34 9.68 -11.70
C GLY A 72 -2.81 8.23 -11.79
N ILE A 73 -2.28 7.35 -10.94
CA ILE A 73 -2.84 6.03 -10.71
C ILE A 73 -4.10 6.27 -9.90
N ASP A 74 -5.23 6.19 -10.59
CA ASP A 74 -6.56 6.25 -10.03
C ASP A 74 -7.05 4.87 -9.56
N GLU A 75 -8.13 4.88 -8.78
CA GLU A 75 -8.74 3.71 -8.13
C GLU A 75 -8.81 2.48 -9.06
N GLY A 76 -8.47 1.32 -8.53
CA GLY A 76 -8.70 0.06 -9.20
C GLY A 76 -8.00 -1.13 -8.55
N ASP A 77 -8.74 -2.22 -8.39
CA ASP A 77 -8.30 -3.48 -7.79
C ASP A 77 -7.01 -4.05 -8.41
N TRP A 78 -6.65 -3.64 -9.63
CA TRP A 78 -5.41 -4.04 -10.31
C TRP A 78 -4.14 -3.53 -9.59
N VAL A 79 -4.24 -2.44 -8.81
CA VAL A 79 -3.15 -1.89 -8.01
C VAL A 79 -2.77 -2.86 -6.89
N ASP A 80 -3.78 -3.44 -6.21
CA ASP A 80 -3.56 -4.47 -5.21
C ASP A 80 -2.82 -5.66 -5.79
N VAL A 81 -3.29 -6.17 -6.94
CA VAL A 81 -2.68 -7.33 -7.59
C VAL A 81 -1.24 -7.04 -8.02
N ALA A 82 -0.97 -5.86 -8.60
CA ALA A 82 0.38 -5.44 -8.96
C ALA A 82 1.32 -5.39 -7.74
N CYS A 83 0.80 -4.99 -6.57
CA CYS A 83 1.56 -4.92 -5.33
C CYS A 83 1.59 -6.24 -4.53
N ASN A 84 0.99 -7.33 -5.02
CA ASN A 84 0.80 -8.58 -4.27
C ASN A 84 -0.05 -8.42 -2.99
N ALA A 85 -0.94 -7.45 -3.00
CA ALA A 85 -1.90 -7.16 -1.95
C ALA A 85 -3.22 -7.88 -2.24
N SER A 86 -4.09 -7.98 -1.24
CA SER A 86 -5.39 -8.63 -1.42
C SER A 86 -6.39 -7.69 -2.10
N ALA A 87 -6.69 -7.96 -3.37
CA ALA A 87 -7.74 -7.24 -4.11
C ALA A 87 -9.15 -7.46 -3.52
N ASP A 88 -9.38 -8.55 -2.77
CA ASP A 88 -10.70 -8.84 -2.17
C ASP A 88 -11.11 -7.83 -1.09
N VAL A 89 -10.12 -7.24 -0.41
CA VAL A 89 -10.33 -6.27 0.68
C VAL A 89 -9.78 -4.89 0.34
N GLN A 90 -9.32 -4.67 -0.91
CA GLN A 90 -8.67 -3.44 -1.36
C GLN A 90 -7.56 -3.02 -0.36
N GLU A 91 -6.61 -3.94 -0.13
CA GLU A 91 -5.62 -3.80 0.93
C GLU A 91 -4.76 -2.54 0.79
N VAL A 92 -4.49 -2.07 -0.43
CA VAL A 92 -3.76 -0.82 -0.70
C VAL A 92 -4.51 0.39 -0.15
N ASP A 93 -5.83 0.44 -0.26
CA ASP A 93 -6.65 1.50 0.34
C ASP A 93 -6.51 1.49 1.87
N LEU A 94 -6.42 0.29 2.47
CA LEU A 94 -6.16 0.14 3.89
C LEU A 94 -4.75 0.60 4.28
N TRP A 95 -3.78 0.54 3.38
CA TRP A 95 -2.46 1.13 3.61
C TRP A 95 -2.56 2.65 3.65
N GLU A 96 -3.22 3.27 2.67
CA GLU A 96 -3.43 4.73 2.60
C GLU A 96 -4.25 5.28 3.76
N ALA A 97 -5.20 4.47 4.26
CA ALA A 97 -6.02 4.83 5.40
C ALA A 97 -5.31 4.61 6.76
N GLY A 98 -4.13 4.00 6.77
CA GLY A 98 -3.36 3.71 7.97
C GLY A 98 -3.83 2.49 8.76
N GLY A 99 -4.74 1.68 8.20
CA GLY A 99 -5.29 0.49 8.84
C GLY A 99 -4.38 -0.73 8.77
N VAL A 100 -3.57 -0.85 7.72
CA VAL A 100 -2.66 -1.98 7.51
C VAL A 100 -1.28 -1.47 7.12
N TYR A 101 -0.22 -1.94 7.80
CA TYR A 101 1.15 -1.64 7.43
C TYR A 101 1.64 -2.61 6.33
N PRO A 102 2.11 -2.12 5.17
CA PRO A 102 2.53 -3.00 4.09
C PRO A 102 3.77 -3.83 4.47
N LYS A 103 3.76 -5.09 4.06
CA LYS A 103 4.95 -5.95 4.10
C LYS A 103 6.06 -5.38 3.21
N TRP A 104 7.31 -5.73 3.49
CA TRP A 104 8.46 -5.23 2.72
C TRP A 104 8.32 -5.54 1.23
N GLU A 105 7.97 -6.77 0.88
CA GLU A 105 7.82 -7.19 -0.51
C GLU A 105 6.78 -6.36 -1.25
N ARG A 106 5.67 -6.04 -0.57
CA ARG A 106 4.57 -5.24 -1.11
C ARG A 106 4.98 -3.79 -1.28
N MET A 107 5.75 -3.24 -0.34
CA MET A 107 6.29 -1.89 -0.42
C MET A 107 7.31 -1.73 -1.57
N VAL A 108 8.17 -2.73 -1.78
CA VAL A 108 9.10 -2.76 -2.92
C VAL A 108 8.33 -2.76 -4.25
N ARG A 109 7.28 -3.56 -4.35
CA ARG A 109 6.44 -3.61 -5.56
C ARG A 109 5.69 -2.31 -5.79
N PHE A 110 5.15 -1.68 -4.74
CA PHE A 110 4.54 -0.35 -4.83
C PHE A 110 5.53 0.71 -5.31
N SER A 111 6.75 0.71 -4.78
CA SER A 111 7.82 1.62 -5.21
C SER A 111 8.12 1.46 -6.70
N ALA A 112 8.20 0.23 -7.20
CA ALA A 112 8.41 -0.06 -8.61
C ALA A 112 7.19 0.28 -9.49
N LEU A 113 5.97 0.03 -8.99
CA LEU A 113 4.72 0.37 -9.70
C LEU A 113 4.60 1.87 -9.97
N THR A 114 4.92 2.67 -8.94
CA THR A 114 4.72 4.12 -8.91
C THR A 114 5.95 4.90 -9.36
N ASP A 115 7.03 4.20 -9.73
CA ASP A 115 8.35 4.77 -10.01
C ASP A 115 8.81 5.76 -8.93
N THR A 116 8.47 5.47 -7.67
CA THR A 116 8.77 6.32 -6.52
C THR A 116 9.86 5.68 -5.66
N PRO A 117 11.00 6.34 -5.40
CA PRO A 117 12.08 5.76 -4.61
C PRO A 117 11.65 5.39 -3.19
N LEU A 118 12.10 4.23 -2.68
CA LEU A 118 11.86 3.82 -1.29
C LEU A 118 12.34 4.85 -0.27
N ALA A 119 13.45 5.53 -0.55
CA ALA A 119 13.97 6.60 0.30
C ALA A 119 13.01 7.80 0.42
N GLU A 120 12.14 8.04 -0.57
CA GLU A 120 11.10 9.08 -0.51
C GLU A 120 9.87 8.62 0.29
N LEU A 121 9.47 7.36 0.09
CA LEU A 121 8.34 6.73 0.80
C LEU A 121 8.61 6.60 2.29
N LEU A 122 9.86 6.30 2.65
CA LEU A 122 10.30 5.98 4.01
C LEU A 122 10.99 7.15 4.72
N ARG A 123 10.74 8.39 4.28
CA ARG A 123 11.19 9.56 5.06
C ARG A 123 10.27 9.70 6.28
N ASP A 124 10.90 9.74 7.45
CA ASP A 124 10.20 9.84 8.74
C ASP A 124 9.69 11.27 9.04
N ASP A 125 9.96 12.24 8.16
CA ASP A 125 9.48 13.61 8.30
C ASP A 125 7.96 13.71 8.08
N ASP A 126 7.34 14.50 8.95
CA ASP A 126 5.99 15.01 8.75
C ASP A 126 6.12 16.31 7.96
N ASP A 127 5.74 16.28 6.68
CA ASP A 127 5.60 17.49 5.87
C ASP A 127 4.15 17.97 6.02
N PRO A 128 3.87 18.93 6.92
CA PRO A 128 2.51 19.37 7.17
C PRO A 128 1.87 20.03 5.95
N ASP A 129 2.65 20.69 5.08
CA ASP A 129 2.10 21.37 3.91
C ASP A 129 1.62 20.36 2.85
N THR A 130 2.42 19.32 2.60
CA THR A 130 1.99 18.22 1.72
C THR A 130 0.86 17.43 2.37
N ARG A 131 0.93 17.12 3.66
CA ARG A 131 -0.12 16.40 4.38
C ARG A 131 -1.46 17.14 4.33
N ILE A 132 -1.49 18.45 4.55
CA ILE A 132 -2.72 19.27 4.52
C ILE A 132 -3.34 19.29 3.12
N ARG A 133 -2.52 19.34 2.05
CA ARG A 133 -3.01 19.29 0.67
C ARG A 133 -3.64 17.94 0.32
N VAL A 134 -3.08 16.86 0.86
CA VAL A 134 -3.50 15.48 0.58
C VAL A 134 -4.66 15.04 1.48
N LEU A 135 -4.77 15.58 2.71
CA LEU A 135 -5.81 15.29 3.69
C LEU A 135 -6.66 16.54 4.02
N PRO A 136 -7.53 17.02 3.12
CA PRO A 136 -8.23 18.30 3.29
C PRO A 136 -9.34 18.30 4.38
N TYR A 137 -9.57 17.19 5.06
CA TYR A 137 -10.83 16.92 5.78
C TYR A 137 -10.75 17.12 7.30
N ALA A 138 -10.77 18.35 7.80
CA ALA A 138 -10.70 18.61 9.26
C ALA A 138 -11.96 19.27 9.83
N ARG A 139 -13.17 18.81 9.49
CA ARG A 139 -14.41 19.40 10.05
C ARG A 139 -15.34 18.45 10.81
N HIS A 140 -15.15 17.14 10.74
CA HIS A 140 -15.98 16.16 11.45
C HIS A 140 -15.16 15.27 12.42
N PRO A 141 -15.66 14.89 13.62
CA PRO A 141 -14.91 14.04 14.57
C PRO A 141 -14.48 12.68 14.00
N ILE A 142 -15.32 12.03 13.19
CA ILE A 142 -14.97 10.78 12.49
C ILE A 142 -13.85 11.01 11.46
N GLN A 143 -13.85 12.16 10.78
CA GLN A 143 -12.77 12.53 9.86
C GLN A 143 -11.48 12.87 10.61
N THR A 144 -11.58 13.44 11.81
CA THR A 144 -10.42 13.70 12.67
C THR A 144 -9.73 12.39 13.06
N TRP A 145 -10.51 11.39 13.50
CA TRP A 145 -9.97 10.07 13.82
C TRP A 145 -9.38 9.36 12.59
N ARG A 146 -10.01 9.45 11.42
CA ARG A 146 -9.45 8.94 10.16
C ARG A 146 -8.15 9.67 9.77
N ASN A 147 -8.05 10.98 9.98
CA ASN A 147 -6.82 11.74 9.71
C ASN A 147 -5.68 11.39 10.65
N ASP A 148 -5.97 11.08 11.91
CA ASP A 148 -4.94 10.63 12.86
C ASP A 148 -4.32 9.31 12.39
N LEU A 149 -5.16 8.36 11.96
CA LEU A 149 -4.72 7.10 11.37
C LEU A 149 -3.95 7.30 10.06
N ARG A 150 -4.34 8.28 9.24
CA ARG A 150 -3.62 8.64 8.01
C ARG A 150 -2.31 9.38 8.24
N THR A 151 -2.07 9.88 9.46
CA THR A 151 -0.84 10.60 9.81
C THR A 151 0.30 9.61 10.11
N ARG A 152 0.05 8.53 10.86
CA ARG A 152 1.02 7.47 11.17
C ARG A 152 0.32 6.14 11.43
N TYR A 153 0.98 5.04 11.05
CA TYR A 153 0.54 3.71 11.47
C TYR A 153 0.67 3.53 12.98
N LEU A 154 -0.22 2.72 13.55
CA LEU A 154 -0.14 2.30 14.94
C LEU A 154 1.12 1.44 15.16
N PRO A 155 1.91 1.69 16.22
CA PRO A 155 3.14 0.94 16.50
C PRO A 155 2.93 -0.58 16.58
N GLU A 156 1.78 -1.03 17.07
CA GLU A 156 1.41 -2.45 17.17
C GLU A 156 1.28 -3.08 15.78
N VAL A 157 0.63 -2.39 14.84
CA VAL A 157 0.47 -2.87 13.46
C VAL A 157 1.84 -2.96 12.76
N VAL A 158 2.71 -1.98 12.97
CA VAL A 158 4.10 -2.02 12.47
C VAL A 158 4.86 -3.21 13.06
N HIS A 159 4.80 -3.38 14.38
CA HIS A 159 5.50 -4.46 15.08
C HIS A 159 5.09 -5.84 14.56
N GLU A 160 3.79 -6.08 14.43
CA GLU A 160 3.26 -7.36 13.94
C GLU A 160 3.67 -7.64 12.49
N THR A 161 3.58 -6.65 11.58
CA THR A 161 4.03 -6.84 10.20
C THR A 161 5.52 -7.14 10.11
N VAL A 162 6.35 -6.44 10.90
CA VAL A 162 7.82 -6.61 10.87
C VAL A 162 8.26 -7.91 11.55
N SER A 163 7.55 -8.38 12.57
CA SER A 163 7.90 -9.60 13.31
C SER A 163 7.75 -10.87 12.47
N VAL A 164 6.86 -10.86 11.48
CA VAL A 164 6.59 -11.99 10.57
C VAL A 164 7.39 -11.95 9.26
N HIS A 165 8.23 -10.93 9.05
CA HIS A 165 9.09 -10.83 7.85
C HIS A 165 10.10 -11.99 7.82
N PRO A 166 10.24 -12.73 6.71
CA PRO A 166 11.16 -13.86 6.63
C PRO A 166 12.59 -13.43 6.97
N GLY A 167 13.24 -14.17 7.87
CA GLY A 167 14.59 -13.86 8.38
C GLY A 167 14.63 -13.31 9.81
N LYS A 168 13.49 -12.95 10.40
CA LYS A 168 13.34 -12.76 11.85
C LYS A 168 12.56 -13.93 12.47
N ARG A 169 12.95 -14.32 13.68
CA ARG A 169 12.63 -15.59 14.38
C ARG A 169 11.20 -16.10 14.18
N GLN A 170 11.07 -17.43 13.97
CA GLN A 170 9.79 -18.15 14.07
C GLN A 170 9.07 -17.82 15.38
N LEU A 171 7.89 -17.22 15.28
CA LEU A 171 6.90 -17.21 16.35
C LEU A 171 5.69 -18.02 15.89
N GLY A 172 5.80 -19.35 16.04
CA GLY A 172 4.61 -20.19 16.14
C GLY A 172 3.77 -19.68 17.32
N ILE A 173 2.46 -19.47 17.08
CA ILE A 173 1.44 -18.84 17.95
C ILE A 173 1.17 -17.34 17.64
N SER A 174 2.12 -16.58 17.07
CA SER A 174 1.93 -15.12 16.82
C SER A 174 1.19 -14.80 15.53
N VAL A 175 1.37 -15.59 14.47
CA VAL A 175 0.80 -15.31 13.15
C VAL A 175 -0.73 -15.46 13.15
N ASP A 176 -1.26 -16.44 13.86
CA ASP A 176 -2.72 -16.66 13.94
C ASP A 176 -3.40 -15.59 14.81
N PHE A 177 -2.73 -15.10 15.85
CA PHE A 177 -3.22 -14.01 16.69
C PHE A 177 -3.13 -12.66 15.97
N ALA A 178 -2.03 -12.39 15.26
CA ALA A 178 -1.87 -11.21 14.43
C ALA A 178 -2.86 -11.22 13.27
N ASN A 179 -3.06 -12.35 12.58
CA ASN A 179 -4.08 -12.49 11.54
C ASN A 179 -5.51 -12.38 12.09
N ALA A 180 -5.78 -12.88 13.30
CA ALA A 180 -7.10 -12.72 13.93
C ALA A 180 -7.32 -11.31 14.49
N PHE A 181 -6.28 -10.64 14.99
CA PHE A 181 -6.31 -9.26 15.45
C PHE A 181 -6.44 -8.31 14.26
N LEU A 182 -5.64 -8.51 13.21
CA LEU A 182 -5.78 -7.83 11.93
C LEU A 182 -7.15 -8.12 11.33
N ALA A 183 -7.63 -9.36 11.20
CA ALA A 183 -8.97 -9.65 10.66
C ALA A 183 -10.13 -9.11 11.53
N LYS A 184 -9.93 -8.97 12.85
CA LYS A 184 -10.90 -8.34 13.75
C LYS A 184 -10.85 -6.82 13.66
N LYS A 185 -9.65 -6.24 13.59
CA LYS A 185 -9.42 -4.80 13.44
C LYS A 185 -9.76 -4.33 12.05
N GLU A 186 -9.50 -5.12 11.02
CA GLU A 186 -9.88 -5.00 9.63
C GLU A 186 -11.41 -5.07 9.52
N ARG A 187 -12.11 -5.94 10.26
CA ARG A 187 -13.59 -5.85 10.34
C ARG A 187 -14.07 -4.56 11.01
N GLU A 188 -13.52 -4.20 12.17
CA GLU A 188 -13.85 -2.96 12.89
C GLU A 188 -13.45 -1.70 12.08
N PHE A 189 -12.38 -1.76 11.28
CA PHE A 189 -11.87 -0.68 10.43
C PHE A 189 -12.64 -0.61 9.12
N ILE A 190 -12.94 -1.71 8.44
CA ILE A 190 -13.76 -1.77 7.22
C ILE A 190 -15.17 -1.26 7.50
N GLU A 191 -15.73 -1.51 8.69
CA GLU A 191 -17.01 -0.91 9.10
C GLU A 191 -16.94 0.63 9.22
N VAL A 192 -15.77 1.21 9.49
CA VAL A 192 -15.56 2.67 9.58
C VAL A 192 -14.95 3.28 8.31
N ILE A 193 -14.30 2.44 7.50
CA ILE A 193 -13.61 2.74 6.25
C ILE A 193 -14.24 1.85 5.19
N GLN A 194 -15.51 2.14 4.85
CA GLN A 194 -16.09 1.43 3.71
C GLN A 194 -15.30 1.81 2.45
N PRO A 195 -14.77 0.83 1.69
CA PRO A 195 -14.19 1.06 0.39
C PRO A 195 -15.23 1.72 -0.52
N GLY A 196 -14.87 2.78 -1.24
CA GLY A 196 -15.80 3.54 -2.09
C GLY A 196 -16.80 4.44 -1.35
N VAL A 197 -16.68 4.59 -0.03
CA VAL A 197 -17.42 5.63 0.74
C VAL A 197 -16.41 6.64 1.29
N ASP A 198 -15.70 7.28 0.37
CA ASP A 198 -15.43 8.70 0.58
C ASP A 198 -16.76 9.43 0.35
N PRO A 199 -17.32 10.16 1.31
CA PRO A 199 -18.57 10.91 1.08
C PRO A 199 -18.48 11.94 -0.06
N ASP A 200 -17.30 12.16 -0.64
CA ASP A 200 -17.08 13.11 -1.71
C ASP A 200 -16.64 12.44 -3.03
N THR A 201 -17.55 11.66 -3.62
CA THR A 201 -17.85 11.83 -5.06
C THR A 201 -18.53 13.19 -5.30
N ILE A 202 -17.98 14.27 -4.74
CA ILE A 202 -18.31 15.63 -5.14
C ILE A 202 -17.29 15.99 -6.20
N THR A 203 -17.70 15.73 -7.44
CA THR A 203 -17.30 16.44 -8.65
C THR A 203 -16.40 17.64 -8.38
N LEU A 204 -15.09 17.48 -8.63
CA LEU A 204 -14.26 18.59 -9.07
C LEU A 204 -14.83 19.04 -10.42
N HIS A 205 -15.83 19.92 -10.38
CA HIS A 205 -16.23 20.68 -11.54
C HIS A 205 -15.05 21.56 -11.95
N HIS A 206 -14.68 21.40 -13.22
CA HIS A 206 -13.74 22.18 -14.03
C HIS A 206 -13.54 23.65 -13.62
#